data_AF-A0A821LPE8-F1
#
_entry.id   AF-A0A821LPE8-F1
#
_cell.length_a   1.000
_cell.length_b   1.000
_cell.length_c   1.000
_cell.angle_alpha   90.00
_cell.angle_beta   90.00
_cell.angle_gamma   90.00
#
_symmetry.space_group_name_H-M   'P 1'
#
loop_
_entity.id
_entity.type
_entity.pdbx_description
1 polymer ?
#
loop_
_entity_poly.entity_id
_entity_poly.type
_entity_poly.pdbx_seq_one_letter_code
_entity_poly.pdbx_strand_id
1 'polypeptide(L)'
;MKVVTCVLFAVAVSTEESFKYEQKHNYGLGRPVILNYRRMFKGYPYPEPLPSSTSYYIRSPYRNLYQGNRKKQDKRVYSKKFKYAPTSTGNHMSCEGIFECVISHLAIETNGNTPIVLRGGVGYRHFTVVIKAQPGDELIARVRAYCPPDLP
;
A
#
# COMPACT_ATOMS: atom_id res chain seq x y z
N MET A 1 64.15 -8.99 -17.46
CA MET A 1 62.79 -8.47 -17.25
C MET A 1 61.84 -9.29 -18.12
N LYS A 2 60.90 -10.03 -17.53
CA LYS A 2 59.91 -10.84 -18.26
C LYS A 2 58.52 -10.40 -17.82
N VAL A 3 57.79 -9.78 -18.74
CA VAL A 3 56.41 -9.33 -18.55
C VAL A 3 55.51 -10.56 -18.73
N VAL A 4 54.78 -10.94 -17.69
CA VAL A 4 53.76 -11.98 -17.76
C VAL A 4 52.42 -11.29 -17.98
N THR A 5 51.95 -11.32 -19.22
CA THR A 5 50.64 -10.82 -19.61
C THR A 5 49.60 -11.92 -19.45
N CYS A 6 48.73 -11.81 -18.45
CA CYS A 6 47.54 -12.65 -18.32
C CYS A 6 46.53 -12.25 -19.41
N VAL A 7 46.33 -13.12 -20.40
CA VAL A 7 45.27 -12.99 -21.41
C VAL A 7 44.01 -13.65 -20.86
N LEU A 8 43.01 -12.83 -20.51
CA LEU A 8 41.67 -13.29 -20.16
C LEU A 8 41.00 -13.88 -21.41
N PHE A 9 40.78 -15.19 -21.42
CA PHE A 9 39.88 -15.82 -22.39
C PHE A 9 38.43 -15.52 -21.99
N ALA A 10 37.84 -14.51 -22.62
CA ALA A 10 36.40 -14.34 -22.62
C ALA A 10 35.78 -15.40 -23.54
N VAL A 11 35.19 -16.43 -22.94
CA VAL A 11 34.35 -17.40 -23.67
C VAL A 11 33.10 -16.64 -24.11
N ALA A 12 33.08 -16.22 -25.38
CA ALA A 12 31.89 -15.68 -26.02
C ALA A 12 30.88 -16.83 -26.19
N VAL A 13 29.93 -16.92 -25.26
CA VAL A 13 28.74 -17.77 -25.44
C VAL A 13 27.96 -17.19 -26.62
N SER A 14 27.97 -17.92 -27.72
CA SER A 14 27.25 -17.62 -28.95
C SER A 14 25.75 -17.47 -28.66
N THR A 15 25.21 -16.26 -28.83
CA THR A 15 23.78 -15.93 -28.78
C THR A 15 23.05 -16.18 -30.11
N GLU A 16 23.67 -16.91 -31.04
CA GLU A 16 23.12 -17.09 -32.39
C GLU A 16 21.84 -17.93 -32.45
N GLU A 17 21.58 -18.79 -31.46
CA GLU A 17 20.42 -19.67 -31.48
C GLU A 17 19.10 -18.92 -31.20
N SER A 18 19.11 -17.88 -30.36
CA SER A 18 17.92 -17.08 -30.07
C SER A 18 17.51 -16.19 -31.25
N PHE A 19 18.49 -15.64 -31.98
CA PHE A 19 18.24 -14.81 -33.16
C PHE A 19 17.61 -15.60 -34.31
N LYS A 20 18.04 -16.85 -34.51
CA LYS A 20 17.47 -17.73 -35.55
C LYS A 20 16.05 -18.18 -35.20
N TYR A 21 15.72 -18.32 -33.91
CA TYR A 21 14.36 -18.64 -33.46
C TYR A 21 13.36 -17.52 -33.80
N GLU A 22 13.67 -16.27 -33.43
CA GLU A 22 12.81 -15.12 -33.71
C GLU A 22 12.64 -14.86 -35.21
N GLN A 23 13.71 -15.01 -36.00
CA GLN A 23 13.66 -14.79 -37.44
C GLN A 23 12.79 -15.83 -38.15
N LYS A 24 12.88 -17.12 -37.76
CA LYS A 24 12.06 -18.20 -38.33
C LYS A 24 10.58 -18.08 -37.93
N HIS A 25 10.30 -17.52 -36.75
CA HIS A 25 8.92 -17.36 -36.24
C HIS A 25 8.24 -16.09 -36.76
N ASN A 26 8.99 -15.00 -36.97
CA ASN A 26 8.45 -13.75 -37.50
C ASN A 26 8.25 -13.78 -39.03
N TYR A 27 9.02 -14.60 -39.76
CA TYR A 27 9.05 -14.61 -41.22
C TYR A 27 8.79 -16.00 -41.87
N GLY A 28 8.29 -16.99 -41.13
CA GLY A 28 8.16 -18.37 -41.61
C GLY A 28 7.59 -18.49 -43.04
N LEU A 29 8.40 -18.99 -43.99
CA LEU A 29 8.13 -19.39 -45.40
C LEU A 29 7.02 -18.67 -46.19
N GLY A 30 6.65 -17.46 -45.82
CA GLY A 30 5.43 -16.80 -46.24
C GLY A 30 5.28 -15.44 -45.55
N ARG A 31 4.24 -14.69 -45.94
CA ARG A 31 4.01 -13.30 -45.51
C ARG A 31 4.08 -13.17 -43.98
N PRO A 32 4.66 -12.07 -43.47
CA PRO A 32 4.93 -11.89 -42.03
C PRO A 32 3.66 -12.11 -41.20
N VAL A 33 3.78 -12.92 -40.14
CA VAL A 33 2.68 -13.20 -39.19
C VAL A 33 2.25 -11.93 -38.46
N ILE A 34 3.18 -11.01 -38.26
CA ILE A 34 2.91 -9.72 -37.64
C ILE A 34 2.59 -8.72 -38.75
N LEU A 35 1.30 -8.61 -39.06
CA LEU A 35 0.77 -7.48 -39.81
C LEU A 35 1.27 -6.20 -39.14
N ASN A 36 1.87 -5.33 -39.94
CA ASN A 36 2.46 -4.07 -39.51
C ASN A 36 1.37 -3.20 -38.85
N TYR A 37 1.18 -3.37 -37.54
CA TYR A 37 0.02 -2.88 -36.79
C TYR A 37 -0.11 -1.37 -36.90
N ARG A 38 1.02 -0.65 -37.05
CA ARG A 38 1.06 0.79 -37.35
C ARG A 38 0.28 1.22 -38.60
N ARG A 39 0.14 0.35 -39.61
CA ARG A 39 -0.63 0.64 -40.84
C ARG A 39 -2.11 0.27 -40.75
N MET A 40 -2.53 -0.46 -39.71
CA MET A 40 -3.93 -0.85 -39.47
C MET A 40 -4.67 0.05 -38.45
N PHE A 41 -4.01 1.08 -37.90
CA PHE A 41 -4.60 2.03 -36.93
C PHE A 41 -5.59 3.02 -37.56
N LYS A 42 -6.74 2.52 -38.02
CA LYS A 42 -7.96 3.32 -38.12
C LYS A 42 -9.19 2.68 -37.46
N GLY A 43 -9.09 1.45 -36.92
CA GLY A 43 -10.29 0.70 -36.53
C GLY A 43 -10.26 -0.11 -35.23
N TYR A 44 -9.16 -0.17 -34.48
CA TYR A 44 -9.15 -0.91 -33.21
C TYR A 44 -9.25 0.04 -32.01
N PRO A 45 -10.33 -0.01 -31.20
CA PRO A 45 -10.35 0.68 -29.92
C PRO A 45 -9.34 0.00 -29.00
N TYR A 46 -8.28 0.73 -28.64
CA TYR A 46 -7.41 0.33 -27.55
C TYR A 46 -8.26 0.11 -26.28
N PRO A 47 -7.95 -0.87 -25.41
CA PRO A 47 -8.61 -0.93 -24.11
C PRO A 47 -8.49 0.42 -23.43
N GLU A 48 -9.62 0.92 -22.91
CA GLU A 48 -9.67 2.24 -22.28
C GLU A 48 -8.53 2.35 -21.26
N PRO A 49 -7.79 3.47 -21.25
CA PRO A 49 -6.77 3.69 -20.23
C PRO A 49 -7.44 3.55 -18.86
N LEU A 50 -6.76 2.85 -17.93
CA LEU A 50 -7.21 2.75 -16.55
C LEU A 50 -7.60 4.17 -16.09
N PRO A 51 -8.82 4.38 -15.58
CA PRO A 51 -9.26 5.71 -15.21
C PRO A 51 -8.23 6.28 -14.23
N SER A 52 -7.53 7.33 -14.67
CA SER A 52 -6.66 8.12 -13.80
C SER A 52 -7.58 8.92 -12.90
N SER A 53 -8.26 8.23 -11.98
CA SER A 53 -8.88 8.93 -10.87
C SER A 53 -7.72 9.46 -10.06
N THR A 54 -7.33 10.71 -10.33
CA THR A 54 -6.85 11.60 -9.30
C THR A 54 -7.96 11.64 -8.27
N SER A 55 -8.01 10.62 -7.42
CA SER A 55 -8.88 10.64 -6.25
C SER A 55 -8.41 11.87 -5.48
N TYR A 56 -9.23 12.91 -5.46
CA TYR A 56 -8.99 14.02 -4.56
C TYR A 56 -8.82 13.40 -3.19
N TYR A 57 -7.61 13.50 -2.64
CA TYR A 57 -7.36 13.06 -1.30
C TYR A 57 -8.13 14.00 -0.38
N ILE A 58 -9.37 13.62 -0.07
CA ILE A 58 -10.19 14.35 0.89
C ILE A 58 -9.53 14.09 2.23
N ARG A 59 -8.75 15.07 2.70
CA ARG A 59 -8.17 15.03 4.03
C ARG A 59 -9.35 14.94 5.00
N SER A 60 -9.40 13.85 5.77
CA SER A 60 -10.37 13.67 6.85
C SER A 60 -10.48 14.99 7.64
N PRO A 61 -11.66 15.63 7.72
CA PRO A 61 -11.82 16.84 8.52
C PRO A 61 -11.63 16.55 10.02
N TYR A 62 -11.72 15.27 10.40
CA TYR A 62 -11.62 14.82 11.77
C TYR A 62 -10.17 14.56 12.16
N ARG A 63 -9.69 15.36 13.11
CA ARG A 63 -8.39 15.22 13.80
C ARG A 63 -8.36 14.02 14.75
N ASN A 64 -9.51 13.76 15.35
CA ASN A 64 -9.77 12.66 16.25
C ASN A 64 -11.00 11.92 15.74
N LEU A 65 -10.99 10.60 15.82
CA LEU A 65 -12.10 9.75 15.44
C LEU A 65 -12.64 9.07 16.68
N TYR A 66 -13.90 9.32 16.98
CA TYR A 66 -14.64 8.65 18.04
C TYR A 66 -15.80 7.89 17.42
N GLN A 67 -15.98 6.65 17.82
CA GLN A 67 -17.12 5.82 17.44
C GLN A 67 -17.79 5.26 18.68
N GLY A 68 -19.10 5.08 18.58
CA GLY A 68 -19.94 4.53 19.64
C GLY A 68 -20.09 5.45 20.83
N ASN A 69 -20.61 4.90 21.93
CA ASN A 69 -20.83 5.64 23.16
C ASN A 69 -20.29 4.84 24.34
N ARG A 70 -19.35 5.42 25.07
CA ARG A 70 -18.74 4.79 26.24
C ARG A 70 -19.72 4.81 27.41
N LYS A 71 -20.13 3.64 27.90
CA LYS A 71 -20.86 3.54 29.17
C LYS A 71 -19.90 3.51 30.35
N LYS A 72 -20.39 3.87 31.55
CA LYS A 72 -19.59 3.86 32.78
C LYS A 72 -19.00 2.48 33.11
N GLN A 73 -19.72 1.42 32.76
CA GLN A 73 -19.33 0.03 33.03
C GLN A 73 -18.43 -0.57 31.93
N ASP A 74 -18.22 0.13 30.82
CA ASP A 74 -17.42 -0.39 29.71
C ASP A 74 -15.95 -0.57 30.12
N LYS A 75 -15.42 -1.76 29.87
CA LYS A 75 -14.04 -2.12 30.16
C LYS A 75 -13.14 -1.71 29.01
N ARG A 76 -12.03 -1.05 29.33
CA ARG A 76 -11.00 -0.73 28.35
C ARG A 76 -10.23 -2.00 28.01
N VAL A 77 -10.35 -2.46 26.77
CA VAL A 77 -9.67 -3.67 26.28
C VAL A 77 -8.41 -3.37 25.49
N TYR A 78 -8.29 -2.14 24.96
CA TYR A 78 -7.11 -1.71 24.22
C TYR A 78 -6.72 -0.28 24.58
N SER A 79 -5.43 -0.03 24.73
CA SER A 79 -4.88 1.30 24.93
C SER A 79 -3.44 1.34 24.44
N LYS A 80 -3.21 1.98 23.29
CA LYS A 80 -1.86 2.22 22.78
C LYS A 80 -1.64 3.70 22.55
N LYS A 81 -0.51 4.19 23.03
CA LYS A 81 -0.03 5.56 22.80
C LYS A 81 1.21 5.47 21.95
N PHE A 82 1.34 6.41 21.04
CA PHE A 82 2.45 6.52 20.12
C PHE A 82 2.95 7.95 20.14
N LYS A 83 4.27 8.09 20.06
CA LYS A 83 4.94 9.37 19.93
C LYS A 83 6.18 9.15 19.07
N TYR A 84 6.15 9.70 17.86
CA TYR A 84 7.27 9.69 16.93
C TYR A 84 7.71 11.13 16.69
N ALA A 85 9.04 11.33 16.74
CA ALA A 85 9.64 12.60 16.38
C ALA A 85 9.45 12.89 14.88
N PRO A 86 9.52 14.15 14.45
CA PRO A 86 9.52 14.51 13.05
C PRO A 86 10.58 13.76 12.23
N THR A 87 10.20 13.31 11.04
CA THR A 87 11.11 12.65 10.08
C THR A 87 10.96 13.30 8.70
N SER A 88 12.02 13.26 7.88
CA SER A 88 12.04 13.85 6.54
C SER A 88 11.11 13.16 5.54
N THR A 89 10.71 11.91 5.80
CA THR A 89 9.77 11.14 4.97
C THR A 89 8.36 11.08 5.56
N GLY A 90 8.16 11.63 6.76
CA GLY A 90 6.92 11.50 7.53
C GLY A 90 6.86 10.20 8.34
N ASN A 91 5.84 10.09 9.17
CA ASN A 91 5.67 8.95 10.06
C ASN A 91 4.42 8.15 9.68
N HIS A 92 4.55 6.83 9.71
CA HIS A 92 3.43 5.91 9.48
C HIS A 92 3.28 4.96 10.66
N MET A 93 2.04 4.82 11.10
CA MET A 93 1.63 3.93 12.18
C MET A 93 0.51 3.06 11.69
N SER A 94 0.62 1.76 11.96
CA SER A 94 -0.49 0.83 11.89
C SER A 94 -0.70 0.18 13.25
N CYS A 95 -1.96 -0.02 13.63
CA CYS A 95 -2.29 -0.85 14.76
C CYS A 95 -3.59 -1.58 14.52
N GLU A 96 -3.65 -2.79 15.03
CA GLU A 96 -4.79 -3.68 14.92
C GLU A 96 -5.11 -4.26 16.29
N GLY A 97 -6.38 -4.61 16.46
CA GLY A 97 -6.86 -5.29 17.64
C GLY A 97 -7.95 -6.27 17.25
N ILE A 98 -7.88 -7.49 17.80
CA ILE A 98 -8.90 -8.52 17.70
C ILE A 98 -9.31 -8.86 19.13
N PHE A 99 -10.60 -8.87 19.40
CA PHE A 99 -11.17 -9.02 20.75
C PHE A 99 -12.26 -10.09 20.76
N GLU A 100 -12.49 -10.71 21.91
CA GLU A 100 -13.58 -11.67 22.08
C GLU A 100 -14.96 -10.97 22.16
N CYS A 101 -14.95 -9.70 22.55
CA CYS A 101 -16.13 -8.86 22.71
C CYS A 101 -16.35 -7.92 21.52
N VAL A 102 -17.61 -7.52 21.32
CA VAL A 102 -17.96 -6.46 20.37
C VAL A 102 -17.57 -5.11 20.96
N ILE A 103 -16.82 -4.32 20.21
CA ILE A 103 -16.35 -3.01 20.65
C ILE A 103 -17.57 -2.08 20.81
N SER A 104 -17.75 -1.50 22.00
CA SER A 104 -18.81 -0.51 22.29
C SER A 104 -18.38 0.92 21.99
N HIS A 105 -17.10 1.21 22.19
CA HIS A 105 -16.54 2.55 21.99
C HIS A 105 -15.09 2.48 21.54
N LEU A 106 -14.75 3.27 20.51
CA LEU A 106 -13.40 3.41 19.97
C LEU A 106 -13.04 4.89 19.93
N ALA A 107 -11.88 5.24 20.49
CA ALA A 107 -11.34 6.59 20.48
C ALA A 107 -9.94 6.58 19.86
N ILE A 108 -9.76 7.35 18.79
CA ILE A 108 -8.50 7.56 18.09
C ILE A 108 -8.21 9.06 18.16
N GLU A 109 -7.17 9.43 18.88
CA GLU A 109 -6.75 10.82 19.07
C GLU A 109 -5.41 11.05 18.39
N THR A 110 -5.25 12.16 17.69
CA THR A 110 -3.98 12.56 17.06
C THR A 110 -3.65 14.03 17.30
N ASN A 111 -2.38 14.40 17.19
CA ASN A 111 -1.93 15.79 17.21
C ASN A 111 -2.13 16.46 15.84
N GLY A 112 -3.31 17.05 15.62
CA GLY A 112 -3.55 17.93 14.47
C GLY A 112 -4.25 17.27 13.29
N ASN A 113 -3.93 17.71 12.07
CA ASN A 113 -4.63 17.29 10.84
C ASN A 113 -4.03 16.00 10.25
N THR A 114 -3.84 14.99 11.09
CA THR A 114 -3.23 13.72 10.70
C THR A 114 -4.31 12.78 10.19
N PRO A 115 -4.22 12.31 8.94
CA PRO A 115 -5.21 11.39 8.40
C PRO A 115 -5.24 10.04 9.14
N ILE A 116 -6.46 9.58 9.38
CA ILE A 116 -6.78 8.32 10.03
C ILE A 116 -7.58 7.47 9.04
N VAL A 117 -7.09 6.27 8.75
CA VAL A 117 -7.84 5.24 8.04
C VAL A 117 -8.23 4.18 9.05
N LEU A 118 -9.53 3.96 9.22
CA LEU A 118 -10.08 2.98 10.14
C LEU A 118 -10.88 1.93 9.35
N ARG A 119 -10.66 0.66 9.70
CA ARG A 119 -11.51 -0.47 9.30
C ARG A 119 -11.98 -1.21 10.56
N GLY A 120 -13.22 -1.71 10.54
CA GLY A 120 -13.87 -2.28 11.72
C GLY A 120 -14.24 -1.20 12.74
N GLY A 121 -14.00 -1.46 14.03
CA GLY A 121 -14.29 -0.54 15.12
C GLY A 121 -15.56 -0.90 15.88
N VAL A 122 -16.37 0.10 16.25
CA VAL A 122 -17.59 -0.15 17.04
C VAL A 122 -18.58 -1.03 16.28
N GLY A 123 -19.17 -1.99 16.97
CA GLY A 123 -20.04 -3.01 16.37
C GLY A 123 -19.28 -4.21 15.79
N TYR A 124 -17.95 -4.15 15.73
CA TYR A 124 -17.09 -5.26 15.32
C TYR A 124 -16.29 -5.79 16.50
N ARG A 125 -15.77 -7.02 16.34
CA ARG A 125 -14.80 -7.65 17.27
C ARG A 125 -13.34 -7.32 16.92
N HIS A 126 -13.12 -6.46 15.93
CA HIS A 126 -11.79 -6.09 15.49
C HIS A 126 -11.74 -4.64 15.02
N PHE A 127 -10.54 -4.08 14.97
CA PHE A 127 -10.26 -2.86 14.23
C PHE A 127 -8.87 -2.91 13.62
N THR A 128 -8.68 -2.14 12.55
CA THR A 128 -7.38 -1.77 12.01
C THR A 128 -7.35 -0.27 11.81
N VAL A 129 -6.35 0.39 12.39
CA VAL A 129 -6.15 1.83 12.34
C VAL A 129 -4.79 2.12 11.72
N VAL A 130 -4.79 2.96 10.69
CA VAL A 130 -3.59 3.47 10.03
C VAL A 130 -3.58 4.99 10.15
N ILE A 131 -2.48 5.54 10.66
CA ILE A 131 -2.28 6.97 10.87
C ILE A 131 -0.99 7.39 10.14
N LYS A 132 -1.08 8.43 9.31
CA LYS A 132 0.04 8.90 8.47
C LYS A 132 0.31 10.38 8.71
N ALA A 133 1.42 10.72 9.36
CA ALA A 133 1.88 12.10 9.46
C ALA A 133 2.70 12.52 8.24
N GLN A 134 2.65 13.81 7.91
CA GLN A 134 3.42 14.38 6.81
C GLN A 134 4.91 14.50 7.17
N PRO A 135 5.81 14.60 6.18
CA PRO A 135 7.20 14.98 6.39
C PRO A 135 7.36 16.22 7.26
N GLY A 136 8.28 16.16 8.23
CA GLY A 136 8.56 17.27 9.15
C GLY A 136 7.57 17.44 10.31
N ASP A 137 6.47 16.68 10.33
CA ASP A 137 5.50 16.71 11.42
C ASP A 137 5.80 15.64 12.48
N GLU A 138 5.61 16.00 13.75
CA GLU A 138 5.57 15.01 14.83
C GLU A 138 4.27 14.19 14.76
N LEU A 139 4.35 12.91 15.10
CA LEU A 139 3.19 12.03 15.17
C LEU A 139 2.95 11.59 16.61
N ILE A 140 1.92 12.16 17.23
CA ILE A 140 1.41 11.75 18.53
C ILE A 140 0.01 11.20 18.31
N ALA A 141 -0.20 9.94 18.67
CA ALA A 141 -1.52 9.35 18.60
C ALA A 141 -1.83 8.49 19.83
N ARG A 142 -3.13 8.34 20.11
CA ARG A 142 -3.63 7.44 21.14
C ARG A 142 -4.86 6.71 20.62
N VAL A 143 -4.81 5.39 20.66
CA VAL A 143 -5.93 4.53 20.27
C VAL A 143 -6.42 3.78 21.49
N ARG A 144 -7.72 3.87 21.77
CA ARG A 144 -8.38 3.22 22.90
C ARG A 144 -9.65 2.53 22.43
N ALA A 145 -9.79 1.25 22.76
CA ALA A 145 -11.02 0.51 22.52
C ALA A 145 -11.60 0.02 23.85
N TYR A 146 -12.93 0.00 23.89
CA TYR A 146 -13.71 -0.41 25.03
C TYR A 146 -14.74 -1.44 24.58
N CYS A 147 -15.00 -2.40 25.46
CA CYS A 147 -16.09 -3.34 25.32
C CYS A 147 -17.11 -3.13 26.45
N PRO A 148 -18.36 -3.56 26.25
CA PRO A 148 -19.28 -3.72 27.36
C PRO A 148 -18.66 -4.61 28.45
N PRO A 149 -19.07 -4.45 29.72
CA PRO A 149 -18.79 -5.49 30.71
C PRO A 149 -19.38 -6.81 30.18
N ASP A 150 -18.69 -7.93 30.42
CA ASP A 150 -19.13 -9.25 29.97
C ASP A 150 -20.63 -9.41 30.26
N LEU A 151 -21.43 -9.61 29.21
CA LEU A 151 -22.81 -10.05 29.38
C LEU A 151 -22.71 -11.48 29.92
N PRO A 152 -23.39 -11.80 31.04
CA PRO A 152 -23.47 -13.18 31.53
C PRO A 152 -24.07 -14.12 30.48
#